data_AF-A0A060VX87-F1
#
_entry.id   AF-A0A060VX87-F1
#
_cell.length_a   1.000
_cell.length_b   1.000
_cell.length_c   1.000
_cell.angle_alpha   90.00
_cell.angle_beta   90.00
_cell.angle_gamma   90.00
#
_symmetry.space_group_name_H-M   'P 1'
#
loop_
_entity.id
_entity.type
_entity.pdbx_description
1 polymer ?
#
loop_
_entity_poly.entity_id
_entity_poly.type
_entity_poly.pdbx_seq_one_letter_code
_entity_poly.pdbx_strand_id
1 'polypeptide(L)'
;MSHRAFLHLPVLPYLALALREEHVQLVGSPSSASDREASDTKAVDSLSKPATPYQFEPKTCEHKGTYWFQCPHAGLFQCSITGLVFEMEGEGEVLYWTVPWNRRLLAQRGKRPAGPLFKFTCPQGSVGQLHLPHCELYDQGGCEFLSVAHVTDDKKVEFIDDLELTNTHVIINVTGFSKYGIVSEEGRPISPIDTLVLLFYQLPDVDKRSFLKVLLLPSNVVLKEVLEERRSSNGDREIYLETTSHCQLTPKQEYTLSTDLTDNHRIKPTKASFVDFQSYENYIPTFQLFMQSIVKEANIFLNENGSDEFVWDGLVWLPASPTEFTSTVLGPPPATPFIPPGRAFITKHRMALEIRLGVLRPILLRLQQPDQGVLIDEERQEVLSLTTKTLQNQALLDMVIRKGARAQEHFYQALREADHCLLLYDPGHLCSDTPPTSASGYCQVNFSVSSCVAHLVTV
;
A
#
# COMPACT_ATOMS: atom_id res chain seq x y z
N MET A 1 -12.20 -20.72 -62.69
CA MET A 1 -13.24 -19.76 -63.09
C MET A 1 -13.06 -18.47 -62.32
N SER A 2 -13.42 -17.34 -62.92
CA SER A 2 -13.33 -15.95 -62.41
C SER A 2 -11.94 -15.32 -62.25
N HIS A 3 -11.72 -14.29 -63.08
CA HIS A 3 -10.82 -13.14 -62.92
C HIS A 3 -11.15 -12.34 -61.62
N ARG A 4 -10.44 -11.30 -61.13
CA ARG A 4 -9.33 -10.38 -61.55
C ARG A 4 -8.88 -9.69 -60.23
N ALA A 5 -7.73 -9.06 -60.01
CA ALA A 5 -6.45 -8.90 -60.75
C ALA A 5 -5.35 -8.49 -59.74
N PHE A 6 -4.10 -8.36 -60.18
CA PHE A 6 -3.04 -7.63 -59.45
C PHE A 6 -2.79 -6.26 -60.11
N LEU A 7 -2.62 -5.21 -59.31
CA LEU A 7 -2.11 -3.91 -59.77
C LEU A 7 -0.74 -3.65 -59.14
N HIS A 8 0.28 -3.54 -59.99
CA HIS A 8 1.60 -3.05 -59.61
C HIS A 8 1.57 -1.53 -59.40
N LEU A 9 2.34 -1.05 -58.42
CA LEU A 9 2.80 0.34 -58.34
C LEU A 9 4.35 0.34 -58.39
N PRO A 10 4.98 1.23 -59.16
CA PRO A 10 6.43 1.20 -59.40
C PRO A 10 7.23 2.00 -58.36
N VAL A 11 8.45 1.53 -58.10
CA VAL A 11 9.50 2.25 -57.38
C VAL A 11 10.39 2.99 -58.39
N LEU A 12 10.71 4.27 -58.15
CA LEU A 12 11.94 4.92 -58.66
C LEU A 12 12.48 5.96 -57.64
N PRO A 13 13.79 6.27 -57.63
CA PRO A 13 14.47 6.99 -56.54
C PRO A 13 15.04 8.37 -56.95
N TYR A 14 16.04 8.85 -56.19
CA TYR A 14 16.77 10.14 -56.25
C TYR A 14 16.10 11.29 -55.46
N LEU A 15 16.82 12.24 -54.84
CA LEU A 15 18.24 12.63 -54.98
C LEU A 15 18.80 13.15 -53.63
N ALA A 16 20.09 12.95 -53.36
CA ALA A 16 20.77 13.50 -52.18
C ALA A 16 21.32 14.91 -52.44
N LEU A 17 21.30 15.78 -51.43
CA LEU A 17 22.14 16.99 -51.37
C LEU A 17 22.66 17.17 -49.94
N ALA A 18 23.98 17.21 -49.82
CA ALA A 18 24.69 17.57 -48.59
C ALA A 18 25.23 18.99 -48.72
N LEU A 19 25.14 19.77 -47.65
CA LEU A 19 26.02 20.91 -47.39
C LEU A 19 26.40 20.91 -45.91
N ARG A 20 27.68 21.18 -45.65
CA ARG A 20 28.34 21.10 -44.35
C ARG A 20 28.98 22.45 -44.06
N GLU A 21 28.94 22.88 -42.80
CA GLU A 21 29.86 23.81 -42.13
C GLU A 21 30.08 25.23 -42.70
N GLU A 22 29.99 26.24 -41.83
CA GLU A 22 31.23 26.74 -41.18
C GLU A 22 30.97 27.49 -39.86
N HIS A 23 32.03 27.54 -39.05
CA HIS A 23 32.07 28.11 -37.69
C HIS A 23 32.57 29.56 -37.72
N VAL A 24 32.08 30.42 -36.82
CA VAL A 24 32.88 31.53 -36.27
C VAL A 24 32.64 31.66 -34.76
N GLN A 25 33.73 31.58 -33.98
CA GLN A 25 33.80 32.02 -32.58
C GLN A 25 34.72 33.25 -32.50
N LEU A 26 34.50 34.15 -31.53
CA LEU A 26 35.58 34.82 -30.77
C LEU A 26 35.05 35.69 -29.59
N VAL A 27 35.26 35.17 -28.38
CA VAL A 27 35.69 35.79 -27.11
C VAL A 27 35.54 37.33 -26.91
N GLY A 28 34.99 37.75 -25.75
CA GLY A 28 35.28 39.05 -25.13
C GLY A 28 34.33 39.51 -24.01
N SER A 29 34.81 39.62 -22.76
CA SER A 29 34.08 40.15 -21.57
C SER A 29 34.64 41.54 -21.14
N PRO A 30 34.29 42.14 -19.97
CA PRO A 30 33.09 42.95 -19.72
C PRO A 30 33.38 44.36 -19.11
N SER A 31 32.43 45.32 -19.07
CA SER A 31 32.50 46.44 -18.11
C SER A 31 31.21 47.27 -17.89
N SER A 32 31.00 47.63 -16.61
CA SER A 32 30.36 48.85 -16.05
C SER A 32 28.88 49.21 -16.29
N ALA A 33 28.18 49.34 -15.15
CA ALA A 33 26.91 50.06 -14.90
C ALA A 33 26.91 51.53 -15.43
N SER A 34 25.78 52.23 -15.64
CA SER A 34 24.73 52.47 -14.63
C SER A 34 23.36 52.95 -15.14
N ASP A 35 22.40 52.97 -14.20
CA ASP A 35 21.18 53.79 -14.10
C ASP A 35 19.94 53.58 -14.99
N ARG A 36 18.97 52.89 -14.37
CA ARG A 36 17.57 53.35 -14.13
C ARG A 36 16.77 53.98 -15.29
N GLU A 37 15.71 53.28 -15.70
CA GLU A 37 14.33 53.77 -15.46
C GLU A 37 13.32 52.62 -15.47
N ALA A 38 12.17 52.80 -14.80
CA ALA A 38 11.20 51.74 -14.56
C ALA A 38 10.09 51.73 -15.63
N SER A 39 9.65 50.55 -16.04
CA SER A 39 8.34 50.36 -16.67
C SER A 39 7.75 48.98 -16.33
N ASP A 40 6.51 48.98 -15.86
CA ASP A 40 5.80 47.75 -15.50
C ASP A 40 5.55 46.88 -16.73
N THR A 41 6.01 45.64 -16.68
CA THR A 41 5.42 44.54 -17.47
C THR A 41 5.35 43.28 -16.61
N LYS A 42 4.14 42.76 -16.41
CA LYS A 42 3.90 41.50 -15.71
C LYS A 42 4.49 40.35 -16.52
N ALA A 43 5.71 39.92 -16.19
CA ALA A 43 6.19 38.62 -16.58
C ALA A 43 5.41 37.55 -15.79
N VAL A 44 4.56 36.80 -16.49
CA VAL A 44 3.93 35.60 -15.96
C VAL A 44 5.02 34.52 -15.90
N ASP A 45 5.69 34.40 -14.76
CA ASP A 45 6.65 33.33 -14.52
C ASP A 45 5.90 32.04 -14.12
N SER A 46 5.13 31.51 -15.08
CA SER A 46 4.49 30.21 -14.99
C SER A 46 5.52 29.10 -15.29
N LEU A 47 6.52 29.00 -14.43
CA LEU A 47 7.38 27.83 -14.33
C LEU A 47 6.99 27.01 -13.09
N SER A 48 5.76 26.50 -13.11
CA SER A 48 5.29 25.52 -12.14
C SER A 48 6.14 24.26 -12.24
N LYS A 49 7.18 24.17 -11.40
CA LYS A 49 7.80 22.89 -11.08
C LYS A 49 6.68 21.92 -10.67
N PRO A 50 6.64 20.67 -11.18
CA PRO A 50 5.71 19.69 -10.65
C PRO A 50 5.97 19.56 -9.15
N ALA A 51 4.96 19.87 -8.33
CA ALA A 51 5.08 19.78 -6.90
C ALA A 51 5.28 18.32 -6.52
N THR A 52 6.44 17.98 -5.97
CA THR A 52 6.73 16.63 -5.47
C THR A 52 5.69 16.28 -4.40
N PRO A 53 4.86 15.23 -4.59
CA PRO A 53 3.79 14.92 -3.64
C PRO A 53 4.32 14.65 -2.24
N TYR A 54 3.55 15.07 -1.23
CA TYR A 54 3.80 14.71 0.17
C TYR A 54 3.57 13.21 0.37
N GLN A 55 4.60 12.47 0.76
CA GLN A 55 4.45 11.05 1.11
C GLN A 55 3.70 10.91 2.43
N PHE A 56 2.73 9.99 2.47
CA PHE A 56 2.04 9.60 3.70
C PHE A 56 1.84 8.07 3.75
N GLU A 57 1.82 7.53 4.96
CA GLU A 57 1.37 6.16 5.21
C GLU A 57 -0.10 6.19 5.69
N PRO A 58 -1.04 5.51 5.03
CA PRO A 58 -2.43 5.48 5.46
C PRO A 58 -2.59 4.62 6.72
N LYS A 59 -3.56 4.98 7.57
CA LYS A 59 -3.97 4.08 8.65
C LYS A 59 -4.75 2.91 8.07
N THR A 60 -4.46 1.69 8.52
CA THR A 60 -5.27 0.51 8.18
C THR A 60 -6.38 0.29 9.19
N CYS A 61 -7.61 0.10 8.73
CA CYS A 61 -8.75 -0.23 9.58
C CYS A 61 -8.81 -1.73 9.90
N GLU A 62 -9.69 -2.13 10.83
CA GLU A 62 -9.85 -3.53 11.28
C GLU A 62 -10.35 -4.48 10.18
N HIS A 63 -10.91 -3.94 9.09
CA HIS A 63 -11.21 -4.69 7.88
C HIS A 63 -9.96 -4.72 6.99
N LYS A 64 -9.41 -5.93 6.78
CA LYS A 64 -8.23 -6.18 5.92
C LYS A 64 -8.34 -5.42 4.58
N GLY A 65 -7.25 -4.81 4.14
CA GLY A 65 -7.18 -4.05 2.88
C GLY A 65 -7.86 -2.66 2.89
N THR A 66 -8.39 -2.17 4.02
CA THR A 66 -8.99 -0.83 4.10
C THR A 66 -8.01 0.22 4.62
N TYR A 67 -7.82 1.29 3.83
CA TYR A 67 -6.92 2.41 4.09
C TYR A 67 -7.70 3.71 4.37
N TRP A 68 -7.24 4.48 5.35
CA TRP A 68 -7.78 5.79 5.70
C TRP A 68 -6.68 6.84 5.73
N PHE A 69 -6.96 7.98 5.10
CA PHE A 69 -6.10 9.16 5.06
C PHE A 69 -6.87 10.37 5.56
N GLN A 70 -6.34 11.06 6.57
CA GLN A 70 -6.80 12.39 6.96
C GLN A 70 -5.84 13.42 6.37
N CYS A 71 -6.33 14.19 5.40
CA CYS A 71 -5.59 15.28 4.81
C CYS A 71 -5.80 16.57 5.64
N PRO A 72 -4.73 17.29 6.02
CA PRO A 72 -4.84 18.52 6.80
C PRO A 72 -5.01 19.81 5.97
N HIS A 73 -4.71 19.80 4.67
CA HIS A 73 -4.73 20.99 3.81
C HIS A 73 -4.69 20.64 2.32
N ALA A 74 -4.95 21.61 1.45
CA ALA A 74 -4.84 21.43 0.00
C ALA A 74 -3.42 21.03 -0.46
N GLY A 75 -3.31 20.21 -1.51
CA GLY A 75 -2.03 19.80 -2.10
C GLY A 75 -2.02 18.36 -2.66
N LEU A 76 -0.89 17.95 -3.22
CA LEU A 76 -0.66 16.58 -3.72
C LEU A 76 -0.09 15.66 -2.65
N PHE A 77 -0.74 14.52 -2.40
CA PHE A 77 -0.35 13.55 -1.38
C PHE A 77 -0.26 12.13 -1.97
N GLN A 78 0.92 11.50 -1.87
CA GLN A 78 1.15 10.13 -2.36
C GLN A 78 1.14 9.12 -1.21
N CYS A 79 0.40 8.03 -1.40
CA CYS A 79 0.35 6.90 -0.48
C CYS A 79 1.58 5.99 -0.66
N SER A 80 2.34 5.79 0.41
CA SER A 80 3.52 4.91 0.42
C SER A 80 3.20 3.41 0.26
N ILE A 81 1.95 3.00 0.46
CA ILE A 81 1.51 1.59 0.40
C ILE A 81 0.91 1.20 -0.96
N THR A 82 0.09 2.08 -1.55
CA THR A 82 -0.66 1.80 -2.78
C THR A 82 -0.17 2.58 -4.00
N GLY A 83 0.78 3.50 -3.82
CA GLY A 83 1.28 4.39 -4.88
C GLY A 83 0.33 5.52 -5.27
N LEU A 84 -0.98 5.41 -4.99
CA LEU A 84 -2.01 6.41 -5.32
C LEU A 84 -1.61 7.82 -4.89
N VAL A 85 -1.83 8.80 -5.77
CA VAL A 85 -1.72 10.23 -5.42
C VAL A 85 -3.11 10.86 -5.42
N PHE A 86 -3.38 11.68 -4.41
CA PHE A 86 -4.58 12.49 -4.28
C PHE A 86 -4.20 13.97 -4.41
N GLU A 87 -4.81 14.69 -5.34
CA GLU A 87 -4.86 16.15 -5.26
C GLU A 87 -6.04 16.55 -4.38
N MET A 88 -5.72 17.13 -3.24
CA MET A 88 -6.70 17.59 -2.25
C MET A 88 -6.95 19.08 -2.44
N GLU A 89 -8.22 19.48 -2.57
CA GLU A 89 -8.62 20.89 -2.63
C GLU A 89 -8.61 21.56 -1.25
N GLY A 90 -8.57 20.78 -0.17
CA GLY A 90 -8.60 21.26 1.21
C GLY A 90 -8.51 20.13 2.23
N GLU A 91 -8.75 20.46 3.51
CA GLU A 91 -8.85 19.49 4.60
C GLU A 91 -10.01 18.49 4.33
N GLY A 92 -9.79 17.21 4.63
CA GLY A 92 -10.83 16.18 4.55
C GLY A 92 -10.27 14.78 4.71
N GLU A 93 -11.12 13.77 4.60
CA GLU A 93 -10.72 12.37 4.73
C GLU A 93 -10.99 11.57 3.46
N VAL A 94 -10.12 10.59 3.19
CA VAL A 94 -10.25 9.65 2.08
C VAL A 94 -10.13 8.24 2.64
N LEU A 95 -11.22 7.48 2.51
CA LEU A 95 -11.26 6.04 2.82
C LEU A 95 -11.24 5.27 1.49
N TYR A 96 -10.32 4.32 1.35
CA TYR A 96 -10.19 3.55 0.11
C TYR A 96 -9.67 2.12 0.33
N TRP A 97 -10.03 1.23 -0.60
CA TRP A 97 -9.65 -0.19 -0.55
C TRP A 97 -9.77 -0.82 -1.93
N THR A 98 -9.06 -1.92 -2.19
CA THR A 98 -9.21 -2.68 -3.44
C THR A 98 -10.49 -3.51 -3.44
N VAL A 99 -11.08 -3.68 -4.62
CA VAL A 99 -12.27 -4.51 -4.85
C VAL A 99 -12.10 -5.31 -6.15
N PRO A 100 -12.67 -6.52 -6.25
CA PRO A 100 -12.47 -7.37 -7.43
C PRO A 100 -13.11 -6.79 -8.70
N TRP A 101 -12.45 -6.99 -9.84
CA TRP A 101 -12.97 -6.58 -11.15
C TRP A 101 -14.11 -7.50 -11.62
N ASN A 102 -15.15 -6.92 -12.23
CA ASN A 102 -16.07 -7.69 -13.04
C ASN A 102 -15.49 -7.90 -14.45
N ARG A 103 -14.56 -8.86 -14.58
CA ARG A 103 -13.86 -9.18 -15.84
C ARG A 103 -14.81 -9.47 -17.01
N ARG A 104 -15.98 -10.08 -16.75
CA ARG A 104 -16.99 -10.36 -17.79
C ARG A 104 -17.59 -9.07 -18.38
N LEU A 105 -17.82 -8.07 -17.55
CA LEU A 105 -18.36 -6.78 -17.97
C LEU A 105 -17.32 -5.95 -18.74
N LEU A 106 -16.05 -6.00 -18.34
CA LEU A 106 -14.94 -5.39 -19.10
C LEU A 106 -14.77 -6.05 -20.47
N ALA A 107 -14.72 -7.39 -20.53
CA ALA A 107 -14.54 -8.13 -21.77
C ALA A 107 -15.68 -7.89 -22.78
N GLN A 108 -16.92 -7.71 -22.31
CA GLN A 108 -18.07 -7.30 -23.15
C GLN A 108 -17.91 -5.91 -23.79
N ARG A 109 -17.01 -5.07 -23.26
CA ARG A 109 -16.66 -3.74 -23.77
C ARG A 109 -15.31 -3.72 -24.49
N GLY A 110 -14.66 -4.87 -24.69
CA GLY A 110 -13.34 -4.94 -25.30
C GLY A 110 -12.21 -4.44 -24.39
N LYS A 111 -12.42 -4.36 -23.06
CA LYS A 111 -11.41 -3.88 -22.11
C LYS A 111 -10.96 -5.01 -21.17
N ARG A 112 -9.77 -4.88 -20.58
CA ARG A 112 -9.19 -5.78 -19.56
C ARG A 112 -8.56 -4.99 -18.41
N PRO A 113 -8.44 -5.53 -17.18
CA PRO A 113 -7.72 -4.88 -16.08
C PRO A 113 -6.28 -4.54 -16.45
N ALA A 114 -5.82 -3.33 -16.09
CA ALA A 114 -4.43 -2.87 -16.19
C ALA A 114 -3.89 -2.33 -14.84
N GLY A 115 -4.61 -2.62 -13.76
CA GLY A 115 -4.26 -2.24 -12.38
C GLY A 115 -5.34 -2.72 -11.40
N PRO A 116 -5.16 -2.49 -10.09
CA PRO A 116 -6.21 -2.70 -9.09
C PRO A 116 -7.44 -1.79 -9.36
N LEU A 117 -8.63 -2.26 -8.97
CA LEU A 117 -9.83 -1.42 -8.88
C LEU A 117 -9.97 -0.96 -7.43
N PHE A 118 -9.88 0.34 -7.18
CA PHE A 118 -10.04 0.91 -5.86
C PHE A 118 -11.47 1.44 -5.69
N LYS A 119 -12.14 1.11 -4.59
CA LYS A 119 -13.32 1.84 -4.11
C LYS A 119 -12.86 3.00 -3.23
N PHE A 120 -13.50 4.15 -3.37
CA PHE A 120 -13.25 5.37 -2.62
C PHE A 120 -14.51 5.87 -1.92
N THR A 121 -14.33 6.48 -0.75
CA THR A 121 -15.31 7.31 -0.05
C THR A 121 -14.56 8.57 0.42
N CYS A 122 -14.99 9.75 -0.04
CA CYS A 122 -14.53 11.04 0.48
C CYS A 122 -15.77 11.83 0.96
N PRO A 123 -16.09 11.83 2.27
CA PRO A 123 -17.31 12.44 2.80
C PRO A 123 -17.41 13.96 2.56
N GLN A 124 -16.26 14.66 2.54
CA GLN A 124 -16.17 16.09 2.30
C GLN A 124 -16.06 16.45 0.80
N GLY A 125 -15.86 15.44 -0.06
CA GLY A 125 -15.66 15.63 -1.50
C GLY A 125 -14.38 16.36 -1.89
N SER A 126 -13.37 16.41 -1.03
CA SER A 126 -12.20 17.29 -1.15
C SER A 126 -11.07 16.77 -2.05
N VAL A 127 -11.27 15.67 -2.79
CA VAL A 127 -10.31 15.19 -3.80
C VAL A 127 -10.71 15.76 -5.17
N GLY A 128 -9.86 16.61 -5.75
CA GLY A 128 -10.05 17.15 -7.10
C GLY A 128 -9.53 16.19 -8.18
N GLN A 129 -8.30 15.69 -8.01
CA GLN A 129 -7.68 14.71 -8.91
C GLN A 129 -7.22 13.44 -8.21
N LEU A 130 -7.26 12.33 -8.95
CA LEU A 130 -6.77 11.03 -8.54
C LEU A 130 -5.72 10.55 -9.55
N HIS A 131 -4.54 10.20 -9.06
CA HIS A 131 -3.48 9.62 -9.87
C HIS A 131 -3.40 8.12 -9.58
N LEU A 132 -3.69 7.29 -10.58
CA LEU A 132 -3.67 5.83 -10.51
C LEU A 132 -2.34 5.29 -11.06
N PRO A 133 -1.61 4.41 -10.33
CA PRO A 133 -0.33 3.90 -10.80
C PRO A 133 -0.50 2.89 -11.95
N HIS A 134 0.32 3.03 -13.00
CA HIS A 134 0.44 2.08 -14.11
C HIS A 134 1.84 1.47 -14.19
N CYS A 135 1.96 0.39 -14.95
CA CYS A 135 3.21 -0.32 -15.25
C CYS A 135 3.67 -0.15 -16.72
N GLU A 136 2.93 0.58 -17.56
CA GLU A 136 3.32 0.84 -18.95
C GLU A 136 4.63 1.62 -19.06
N LEU A 137 5.47 1.26 -20.03
CA LEU A 137 6.71 1.96 -20.34
C LEU A 137 6.43 3.07 -21.36
N TYR A 138 6.53 4.32 -20.94
CA TYR A 138 6.13 5.51 -21.71
C TYR A 138 6.78 5.59 -23.11
N ASP A 139 8.02 5.12 -23.24
CA ASP A 139 8.82 5.13 -24.47
C ASP A 139 8.64 3.90 -25.38
N GLN A 140 7.99 2.83 -24.90
CA GLN A 140 7.80 1.57 -25.64
C GLN A 140 6.36 1.35 -26.14
N GLY A 141 5.45 2.27 -25.83
CA GLY A 141 4.03 2.19 -26.20
C GLY A 141 3.21 1.26 -25.29
N GLY A 142 1.90 1.45 -25.30
CA GLY A 142 0.96 0.80 -24.36
C GLY A 142 0.05 1.82 -23.67
N CYS A 143 0.60 2.98 -23.34
CA CYS A 143 -0.07 4.12 -22.72
C CYS A 143 -1.30 4.60 -23.53
N GLU A 144 -1.21 4.61 -24.86
CA GLU A 144 -2.27 5.01 -25.79
C GLU A 144 -3.46 4.04 -25.82
N PHE A 145 -3.33 2.86 -25.19
CA PHE A 145 -4.38 1.88 -25.01
C PHE A 145 -4.89 1.84 -23.56
N LEU A 146 -4.51 2.79 -22.69
CA LEU A 146 -5.05 2.92 -21.34
C LEU A 146 -6.32 3.77 -21.34
N SER A 147 -7.18 3.49 -20.37
CA SER A 147 -8.37 4.28 -20.03
C SER A 147 -8.71 4.02 -18.56
N VAL A 148 -9.40 4.93 -17.89
CA VAL A 148 -9.85 4.70 -16.50
C VAL A 148 -11.32 4.29 -16.50
N ALA A 149 -11.62 3.15 -15.89
CA ALA A 149 -12.99 2.71 -15.68
C ALA A 149 -13.55 3.31 -14.38
N HIS A 150 -14.61 4.09 -14.49
CA HIS A 150 -15.42 4.57 -13.36
C HIS A 150 -16.61 3.60 -13.16
N VAL A 151 -16.62 2.88 -12.03
CA VAL A 151 -17.65 1.87 -11.71
C VAL A 151 -18.55 2.36 -10.58
N THR A 152 -19.56 3.11 -10.99
CA THR A 152 -20.67 3.64 -10.17
C THR A 152 -21.37 2.58 -9.32
N ASP A 153 -22.11 3.00 -8.30
CA ASP A 153 -22.78 2.08 -7.37
C ASP A 153 -24.05 1.42 -7.96
N ASP A 154 -24.63 1.96 -9.03
CA ASP A 154 -25.66 1.27 -9.84
C ASP A 154 -25.08 0.25 -10.84
N LYS A 155 -23.76 -0.01 -10.75
CA LYS A 155 -22.97 -0.97 -11.53
C LYS A 155 -22.84 -0.63 -13.02
N LYS A 156 -23.13 0.61 -13.43
CA LYS A 156 -22.67 1.10 -14.74
C LYS A 156 -21.15 1.28 -14.71
N VAL A 157 -20.56 1.12 -15.90
CA VAL A 157 -19.13 1.36 -16.14
C VAL A 157 -19.04 2.42 -17.22
N GLU A 158 -18.41 3.53 -16.86
CA GLU A 158 -18.02 4.61 -17.76
C GLU A 158 -16.51 4.53 -17.97
N PHE A 159 -16.03 4.88 -19.17
CA PHE A 159 -14.60 4.92 -19.47
C PHE A 159 -14.19 6.36 -19.70
N ILE A 160 -13.06 6.74 -19.11
CA ILE A 160 -12.39 8.03 -19.27
C ILE A 160 -11.17 7.74 -20.16
N ASP A 161 -11.22 8.20 -21.40
CA ASP A 161 -10.18 7.97 -22.40
C ASP A 161 -9.27 9.21 -22.61
N ASP A 162 -9.75 10.42 -22.30
CA ASP A 162 -8.95 11.66 -22.28
C ASP A 162 -8.09 11.73 -21.01
N LEU A 163 -6.92 11.08 -21.04
CA LEU A 163 -6.02 10.92 -19.90
C LEU A 163 -4.80 11.87 -19.96
N GLU A 164 -4.46 12.47 -18.82
CA GLU A 164 -3.11 13.01 -18.60
C GLU A 164 -2.23 11.89 -18.02
N LEU A 165 -1.01 11.78 -18.52
CA LEU A 165 -0.11 10.65 -18.24
C LEU A 165 1.27 11.15 -17.78
N THR A 166 1.81 10.46 -16.80
CA THR A 166 3.22 10.57 -16.38
C THR A 166 3.95 9.26 -16.71
N ASN A 167 5.21 9.11 -16.28
CA ASN A 167 5.93 7.85 -16.46
C ASN A 167 5.40 6.70 -15.57
N THR A 168 4.56 7.00 -14.56
CA THR A 168 4.13 6.02 -13.54
C THR A 168 2.66 6.11 -13.16
N HIS A 169 1.95 7.17 -13.53
CA HIS A 169 0.55 7.39 -13.15
C HIS A 169 -0.31 7.94 -14.29
N VAL A 170 -1.55 7.48 -14.33
CA VAL A 170 -2.68 8.07 -15.04
C VAL A 170 -3.36 9.09 -14.13
N ILE A 171 -3.56 10.32 -14.59
CA ILE A 171 -4.20 11.41 -13.85
C ILE A 171 -5.64 11.60 -14.38
N ILE A 172 -6.61 11.65 -13.47
CA ILE A 172 -8.01 11.98 -13.78
C ILE A 172 -8.60 12.98 -12.80
N ASN A 173 -9.49 13.86 -13.29
CA ASN A 173 -10.38 14.66 -12.45
C ASN A 173 -11.49 13.76 -11.87
N VAL A 174 -11.75 13.87 -10.57
CA VAL A 174 -12.76 13.04 -9.88
C VAL A 174 -14.15 13.66 -10.04
N THR A 175 -15.05 12.95 -10.70
CA THR A 175 -16.45 13.38 -10.92
C THR A 175 -17.44 12.76 -9.94
N GLY A 176 -17.01 11.81 -9.10
CA GLY A 176 -17.80 11.24 -8.01
C GLY A 176 -17.05 10.16 -7.23
N PHE A 177 -17.44 9.91 -5.99
CA PHE A 177 -16.73 8.94 -5.12
C PHE A 177 -17.37 7.56 -5.21
N SER A 178 -16.91 6.76 -6.19
CA SER A 178 -17.35 5.36 -6.34
C SER A 178 -16.17 4.40 -6.46
N LYS A 179 -15.83 3.89 -7.64
CA LYS A 179 -14.69 2.99 -7.87
C LYS A 179 -13.95 3.40 -9.13
N TYR A 180 -12.62 3.45 -9.08
CA TYR A 180 -11.76 3.77 -10.21
C TYR A 180 -10.62 2.76 -10.32
N GLY A 181 -10.28 2.40 -11.56
CA GLY A 181 -9.16 1.52 -11.85
C GLY A 181 -8.78 1.62 -13.33
N ILE A 182 -7.50 1.39 -13.62
CA ILE A 182 -6.99 1.44 -14.99
C ILE A 182 -7.40 0.17 -15.72
N VAL A 183 -7.90 0.34 -16.94
CA VAL A 183 -8.15 -0.74 -17.89
C VAL A 183 -7.41 -0.46 -19.20
N SER A 184 -7.15 -1.51 -19.96
CA SER A 184 -6.54 -1.39 -21.28
C SER A 184 -7.37 -2.12 -22.33
N GLU A 185 -7.19 -1.77 -23.61
CA GLU A 185 -7.85 -2.45 -24.73
C GLU A 185 -7.47 -3.94 -24.80
N GLU A 186 -8.47 -4.77 -25.04
CA GLU A 186 -8.32 -6.19 -25.34
C GLU A 186 -7.78 -6.36 -26.77
N GLY A 187 -6.72 -7.17 -26.93
CA GLY A 187 -6.07 -7.34 -28.22
C GLY A 187 -5.14 -6.20 -28.67
N ARG A 188 -4.82 -5.24 -27.79
CA ARG A 188 -3.75 -4.24 -28.03
C ARG A 188 -2.42 -4.91 -28.46
N PRO A 189 -1.52 -4.17 -29.15
CA PRO A 189 -0.12 -4.57 -29.31
C PRO A 189 0.52 -5.00 -27.99
N ILE A 190 1.39 -6.01 -28.09
CA ILE A 190 2.14 -6.53 -26.95
C ILE A 190 3.39 -5.66 -26.79
N SER A 191 3.47 -4.95 -25.67
CA SER A 191 4.62 -4.15 -25.24
C SER A 191 5.10 -4.61 -23.86
N PRO A 192 6.40 -4.48 -23.51
CA PRO A 192 6.89 -4.76 -22.17
C PRO A 192 6.32 -3.79 -21.14
N ILE A 193 6.14 -4.27 -19.90
CA ILE A 193 5.69 -3.49 -18.75
C ILE A 193 6.65 -3.66 -17.57
N ASP A 194 6.65 -2.71 -16.64
CA ASP A 194 7.35 -2.84 -15.35
C ASP A 194 6.65 -3.87 -14.46
N THR A 195 7.44 -4.72 -13.80
CA THR A 195 6.98 -5.91 -13.09
C THR A 195 7.81 -6.23 -11.87
N LEU A 196 7.29 -7.14 -11.04
CA LEU A 196 7.90 -7.64 -9.82
C LEU A 196 8.06 -9.16 -9.89
N VAL A 197 9.28 -9.64 -9.63
CA VAL A 197 9.59 -11.02 -9.30
C VAL A 197 9.55 -11.16 -7.78
N LEU A 198 8.44 -11.71 -7.25
CA LEU A 198 8.28 -11.88 -5.81
C LEU A 198 8.56 -13.33 -5.39
N LEU A 199 9.39 -13.48 -4.36
CA LEU A 199 9.86 -14.75 -3.87
C LEU A 199 9.25 -15.13 -2.53
N PHE A 200 8.61 -16.29 -2.48
CA PHE A 200 7.96 -16.84 -1.29
C PHE A 200 8.53 -18.22 -0.98
N TYR A 201 9.36 -18.29 0.05
CA TYR A 201 10.00 -19.51 0.48
C TYR A 201 9.16 -20.21 1.55
N GLN A 202 8.80 -21.47 1.32
CA GLN A 202 8.20 -22.29 2.36
C GLN A 202 9.28 -23.12 3.05
N LEU A 203 9.33 -22.99 4.37
CA LEU A 203 10.28 -23.67 5.25
C LEU A 203 10.26 -25.19 5.04
N PRO A 204 11.41 -25.89 5.25
CA PRO A 204 11.47 -27.34 5.15
C PRO A 204 10.55 -28.01 6.18
N ASP A 205 9.75 -28.98 5.76
CA ASP A 205 9.04 -29.87 6.68
C ASP A 205 9.98 -31.01 7.17
N VAL A 206 9.47 -31.95 7.98
CA VAL A 206 10.24 -33.08 8.57
C VAL A 206 11.09 -33.85 7.54
N ASP A 207 10.60 -33.95 6.29
CA ASP A 207 11.30 -34.59 5.15
C ASP A 207 12.47 -33.78 4.56
N LYS A 208 12.82 -32.62 5.14
CA LYS A 208 13.85 -31.66 4.66
C LYS A 208 13.61 -31.08 3.26
N ARG A 209 12.40 -31.23 2.73
CA ARG A 209 11.99 -30.65 1.44
C ARG A 209 11.46 -29.25 1.65
N SER A 210 12.07 -28.27 0.98
CA SER A 210 11.57 -26.90 0.91
C SER A 210 11.20 -26.56 -0.53
N PHE A 211 10.48 -25.45 -0.70
CA PHE A 211 10.21 -24.92 -2.03
C PHE A 211 10.16 -23.40 -2.05
N LEU A 212 10.64 -22.85 -3.17
CA LEU A 212 10.56 -21.44 -3.49
C LEU A 212 9.44 -21.26 -4.53
N LYS A 213 8.41 -20.52 -4.17
CA LYS A 213 7.33 -20.08 -5.07
C LYS A 213 7.73 -18.71 -5.63
N VAL A 214 7.74 -18.59 -6.96
CA VAL A 214 8.06 -17.35 -7.69
C VAL A 214 6.77 -16.82 -8.32
N LEU A 215 6.44 -15.56 -8.06
CA LEU A 215 5.30 -14.87 -8.66
C LEU A 215 5.84 -13.78 -9.59
N LEU A 216 5.34 -13.73 -10.82
CA LEU A 216 5.55 -12.61 -11.73
C LEU A 216 4.29 -11.75 -11.75
N LEU A 217 4.36 -10.52 -11.25
CA LEU A 217 3.22 -9.60 -11.13
C LEU A 217 3.54 -8.25 -11.81
N PRO A 218 2.56 -7.52 -12.37
CA PRO A 218 2.73 -6.10 -12.74
C PRO A 218 3.18 -5.25 -11.54
N SER A 219 4.00 -4.21 -11.75
CA SER A 219 4.56 -3.44 -10.63
C SER A 219 3.56 -2.57 -9.87
N ASN A 220 2.39 -2.29 -10.45
CA ASN A 220 1.30 -1.55 -9.81
C ASN A 220 0.36 -2.43 -8.94
N VAL A 221 0.76 -3.66 -8.57
CA VAL A 221 0.07 -4.39 -7.49
C VAL A 221 0.33 -3.75 -6.13
N VAL A 222 -0.66 -3.80 -5.23
CA VAL A 222 -0.45 -3.36 -3.84
C VAL A 222 0.31 -4.44 -3.09
N LEU A 223 1.65 -4.32 -3.02
CA LEU A 223 2.53 -5.36 -2.43
C LEU A 223 2.09 -5.79 -1.02
N LYS A 224 1.61 -4.86 -0.18
CA LYS A 224 1.09 -5.18 1.15
C LYS A 224 -0.08 -6.17 1.12
N GLU A 225 -1.01 -6.01 0.17
CA GLU A 225 -2.15 -6.93 -0.02
C GLU A 225 -1.69 -8.28 -0.56
N VAL A 226 -0.67 -8.30 -1.45
CA VAL A 226 -0.04 -9.56 -1.88
C VAL A 226 0.48 -10.33 -0.67
N LEU A 227 1.26 -9.67 0.21
CA LEU A 227 1.82 -10.30 1.41
C LEU A 227 0.75 -10.76 2.40
N GLU A 228 -0.31 -9.96 2.62
CA GLU A 228 -1.42 -10.29 3.53
C GLU A 228 -2.26 -11.47 3.02
N GLU A 229 -2.56 -11.52 1.72
CA GLU A 229 -3.32 -12.61 1.10
C GLU A 229 -2.51 -13.91 1.06
N ARG A 230 -1.22 -13.83 0.75
CA ARG A 230 -0.28 -14.96 0.77
C ARG A 230 -0.15 -15.57 2.16
N ARG A 231 0.02 -14.73 3.20
CA ARG A 231 0.01 -15.17 4.60
C ARG A 231 -1.33 -15.77 5.00
N SER A 232 -2.45 -15.17 4.58
CA SER A 232 -3.80 -15.67 4.89
C SER A 232 -4.08 -17.05 4.27
N SER A 233 -3.57 -17.30 3.06
CA SER A 233 -3.77 -18.54 2.32
C SER A 233 -2.78 -19.67 2.68
N ASN A 234 -1.52 -19.36 3.02
CA ASN A 234 -0.47 -20.35 3.24
C ASN A 234 -0.02 -20.49 4.73
N GLY A 235 -0.44 -19.56 5.59
CA GLY A 235 -0.02 -19.47 6.99
C GLY A 235 1.44 -19.03 7.17
N ASP A 236 1.90 -18.98 8.42
CA ASP A 236 3.22 -18.43 8.81
C ASP A 236 4.42 -19.33 8.41
N ARG A 237 4.19 -20.42 7.66
CA ARG A 237 5.26 -21.29 7.13
C ARG A 237 5.89 -20.74 5.85
N GLU A 238 5.24 -19.77 5.22
CA GLU A 238 5.70 -19.11 4.01
C GLU A 238 6.29 -17.74 4.33
N ILE A 239 7.56 -17.54 3.96
CA ILE A 239 8.35 -16.34 4.21
C ILE A 239 8.53 -15.60 2.88
N TYR A 240 8.18 -14.32 2.85
CA TYR A 240 8.57 -13.45 1.74
C TYR A 240 10.06 -13.13 1.82
N LEU A 241 10.79 -13.35 0.73
CA LEU A 241 12.19 -12.99 0.60
C LEU A 241 12.30 -11.67 -0.15
N GLU A 242 12.70 -10.62 0.55
CA GLU A 242 12.94 -9.31 -0.04
C GLU A 242 14.20 -9.36 -0.92
N THR A 243 14.05 -8.93 -2.17
CA THR A 243 15.11 -8.91 -3.19
C THR A 243 14.96 -7.66 -4.06
N THR A 244 15.88 -7.45 -5.00
CA THR A 244 15.76 -6.45 -6.07
C THR A 244 14.69 -6.88 -7.08
N SER A 245 13.42 -6.81 -6.68
CA SER A 245 12.31 -7.49 -7.36
C SER A 245 11.92 -6.91 -8.73
N HIS A 246 12.31 -5.68 -9.07
CA HIS A 246 11.86 -5.02 -10.31
C HIS A 246 12.54 -5.57 -11.57
N CYS A 247 11.76 -5.83 -12.61
CA CYS A 247 12.24 -6.11 -13.97
C CYS A 247 11.18 -5.75 -15.02
N GLN A 248 11.53 -5.84 -16.30
CA GLN A 248 10.58 -5.63 -17.41
C GLN A 248 10.18 -6.97 -18.02
N LEU A 249 8.88 -7.23 -18.13
CA LEU A 249 8.34 -8.44 -18.74
C LEU A 249 7.25 -8.12 -19.77
N THR A 250 7.17 -8.98 -20.78
CA THR A 250 6.27 -8.84 -21.92
C THR A 250 5.04 -9.72 -21.72
N PRO A 251 3.81 -9.16 -21.64
CA PRO A 251 2.59 -9.97 -21.48
C PRO A 251 2.44 -10.99 -22.60
N LYS A 252 1.96 -12.20 -22.25
CA LYS A 252 1.83 -13.38 -23.12
C LYS A 252 3.15 -14.04 -23.53
N GLN A 253 4.31 -13.41 -23.32
CA GLN A 253 5.61 -14.02 -23.61
C GLN A 253 5.92 -15.17 -22.65
N GLU A 254 6.56 -16.24 -23.15
CA GLU A 254 6.99 -17.37 -22.32
C GLU A 254 8.36 -17.09 -21.67
N TYR A 255 8.44 -17.38 -20.37
CA TYR A 255 9.65 -17.28 -19.56
C TYR A 255 10.05 -18.65 -19.01
N THR A 256 11.32 -18.79 -18.63
CA THR A 256 11.89 -19.96 -17.95
C THR A 256 12.62 -19.52 -16.69
N LEU A 257 12.47 -20.28 -15.62
CA LEU A 257 13.21 -20.09 -14.37
C LEU A 257 14.37 -21.10 -14.30
N SER A 258 15.55 -20.68 -13.88
CA SER A 258 16.71 -21.54 -13.63
C SER A 258 17.43 -21.17 -12.33
N THR A 259 18.39 -22.01 -11.90
CA THR A 259 19.15 -21.83 -10.67
C THR A 259 20.51 -22.53 -10.77
N ASP A 260 21.48 -22.11 -9.97
CA ASP A 260 22.84 -22.66 -9.92
C ASP A 260 22.99 -23.90 -9.01
N LEU A 261 21.91 -24.34 -8.38
CA LEU A 261 21.90 -25.49 -7.47
C LEU A 261 22.37 -26.78 -8.14
N THR A 262 23.48 -27.34 -7.63
CA THR A 262 24.03 -28.64 -8.05
C THR A 262 23.29 -29.84 -7.44
N ASP A 263 22.60 -29.62 -6.32
CA ASP A 263 21.77 -30.61 -5.64
C ASP A 263 20.49 -30.96 -6.44
N ASN A 264 19.89 -32.10 -6.12
CA ASN A 264 18.64 -32.58 -6.70
C ASN A 264 17.48 -31.59 -6.49
N HIS A 265 17.23 -30.76 -7.50
CA HIS A 265 16.12 -29.82 -7.55
C HIS A 265 15.23 -30.06 -8.78
N ARG A 266 14.02 -29.49 -8.79
CA ARG A 266 13.12 -29.52 -9.96
C ARG A 266 12.35 -28.20 -10.03
N ILE A 267 12.22 -27.63 -11.21
CA ILE A 267 11.38 -26.45 -11.45
C ILE A 267 10.10 -26.87 -12.18
N LYS A 268 8.94 -26.36 -11.73
CA LYS A 268 7.65 -26.52 -12.42
C LYS A 268 6.85 -25.21 -12.46
N PRO A 269 6.18 -24.91 -13.59
CA PRO A 269 6.35 -25.54 -14.90
C PRO A 269 7.77 -25.27 -15.45
N THR A 270 8.16 -25.95 -16.54
CA THR A 270 9.47 -25.71 -17.16
C THR A 270 9.53 -24.35 -17.88
N LYS A 271 8.38 -23.91 -18.40
CA LYS A 271 8.14 -22.58 -18.96
C LYS A 271 6.72 -22.12 -18.62
N ALA A 272 6.50 -20.82 -18.53
CA ALA A 272 5.19 -20.22 -18.27
C ALA A 272 5.04 -18.89 -19.02
N SER A 273 3.85 -18.58 -19.53
CA SER A 273 3.54 -17.26 -20.05
C SER A 273 3.32 -16.26 -18.91
N PHE A 274 3.88 -15.06 -19.02
CA PHE A 274 3.53 -13.96 -18.12
C PHE A 274 2.11 -13.45 -18.46
N VAL A 275 1.23 -13.35 -17.45
CA VAL A 275 -0.14 -12.88 -17.60
C VAL A 275 -0.38 -11.74 -16.61
N ASP A 276 -0.41 -10.52 -17.14
CA ASP A 276 -0.54 -9.27 -16.39
C ASP A 276 -1.92 -9.13 -15.71
N PHE A 277 -3.01 -9.27 -16.46
CA PHE A 277 -4.36 -8.92 -15.98
C PHE A 277 -4.99 -9.94 -15.01
N GLN A 278 -4.47 -11.18 -14.93
CA GLN A 278 -5.02 -12.18 -14.02
C GLN A 278 -4.56 -11.98 -12.57
N SER A 279 -3.40 -11.35 -12.41
CA SER A 279 -2.62 -11.23 -11.19
C SER A 279 -3.23 -10.37 -10.08
N TYR A 280 -4.25 -9.56 -10.38
CA TYR A 280 -4.91 -8.66 -9.41
C TYR A 280 -5.99 -9.31 -8.53
N GLU A 281 -6.24 -10.62 -8.65
CA GLU A 281 -7.27 -11.32 -7.86
C GLU A 281 -6.78 -12.61 -7.19
N ASN A 282 -5.78 -13.28 -7.77
CA ASN A 282 -5.29 -14.56 -7.26
C ASN A 282 -3.76 -14.59 -7.42
N TYR A 283 -3.02 -14.35 -6.32
CA TYR A 283 -1.55 -14.30 -6.29
C TYR A 283 -0.92 -15.70 -6.33
N ILE A 284 -1.16 -16.40 -7.44
CA ILE A 284 -0.72 -17.78 -7.70
C ILE A 284 0.74 -17.76 -8.20
N PRO A 285 1.63 -18.67 -7.74
CA PRO A 285 2.99 -18.77 -8.25
C PRO A 285 3.02 -19.09 -9.75
N THR A 286 3.84 -18.35 -10.49
CA THR A 286 4.17 -18.63 -11.89
C THR A 286 5.13 -19.82 -11.98
N PHE A 287 6.08 -19.93 -11.06
CA PHE A 287 7.00 -21.05 -10.94
C PHE A 287 7.13 -21.56 -9.50
N GLN A 288 7.53 -22.82 -9.37
CA GLN A 288 7.91 -23.46 -8.12
C GLN A 288 9.22 -24.23 -8.30
N LEU A 289 10.24 -23.87 -7.53
CA LEU A 289 11.49 -24.60 -7.37
C LEU A 289 11.35 -25.53 -6.17
N PHE A 290 11.39 -26.84 -6.42
CA PHE A 290 11.33 -27.91 -5.42
C PHE A 290 12.75 -28.38 -5.09
N MET A 291 13.16 -28.23 -3.83
CA MET A 291 14.48 -28.65 -3.34
C MET A 291 14.35 -29.94 -2.52
N GLN A 292 15.18 -30.94 -2.82
CA GLN A 292 15.16 -32.25 -2.12
C GLN A 292 16.13 -32.31 -0.93
N SER A 293 16.94 -31.28 -0.74
CA SER A 293 17.92 -31.10 0.33
C SER A 293 17.73 -29.73 1.00
N ILE A 294 18.38 -29.52 2.15
CA ILE A 294 18.43 -28.21 2.80
C ILE A 294 19.46 -27.35 2.06
N VAL A 295 18.97 -26.38 1.32
CA VAL A 295 19.75 -25.35 0.64
C VAL A 295 19.87 -24.13 1.58
N LYS A 296 21.04 -23.48 1.61
CA LYS A 296 21.29 -22.26 2.41
C LYS A 296 21.24 -20.97 1.60
N GLU A 297 21.72 -21.05 0.37
CA GLU A 297 21.74 -19.95 -0.60
C GLU A 297 21.49 -20.53 -1.99
N ALA A 298 20.87 -19.74 -2.86
CA ALA A 298 20.66 -20.09 -4.26
C ALA A 298 20.67 -18.81 -5.10
N ASN A 299 21.27 -18.85 -6.29
CA ASN A 299 20.99 -17.84 -7.30
C ASN A 299 19.79 -18.31 -8.12
N ILE A 300 18.82 -17.41 -8.31
CA ILE A 300 17.61 -17.64 -9.08
C ILE A 300 17.66 -16.74 -10.30
N PHE A 301 17.43 -17.30 -11.48
CA PHE A 301 17.49 -16.58 -12.74
C PHE A 301 16.16 -16.72 -13.49
N LEU A 302 15.72 -15.63 -14.10
CA LEU A 302 14.58 -15.59 -15.01
C LEU A 302 15.07 -15.20 -16.40
N ASN A 303 14.74 -16.01 -17.40
CA ASN A 303 15.08 -15.78 -18.80
C ASN A 303 13.80 -15.73 -19.64
N GLU A 304 13.81 -14.93 -20.70
CA GLU A 304 12.87 -15.15 -21.81
C GLU A 304 13.14 -16.53 -22.43
N ASN A 305 12.10 -17.29 -22.75
CA ASN A 305 12.24 -18.65 -23.23
C ASN A 305 13.04 -18.71 -24.56
N GLY A 306 14.26 -19.22 -24.50
CA GLY A 306 15.17 -19.31 -25.65
C GLY A 306 16.22 -18.19 -25.73
N SER A 307 16.24 -17.28 -24.75
CA SER A 307 17.35 -16.33 -24.55
C SER A 307 18.35 -16.86 -23.52
N ASP A 308 19.64 -16.64 -23.77
CA ASP A 308 20.71 -16.88 -22.79
C ASP A 308 20.90 -15.67 -21.83
N GLU A 309 20.29 -14.52 -22.13
CA GLU A 309 20.33 -13.35 -21.26
C GLU A 309 19.25 -13.40 -20.17
N PHE A 310 19.63 -13.04 -18.94
CA PHE A 310 18.72 -12.95 -17.80
C PHE A 310 17.92 -11.64 -17.88
N VAL A 311 16.58 -11.73 -17.79
CA VAL A 311 15.73 -10.54 -17.60
C VAL A 311 15.64 -10.13 -16.14
N TRP A 312 15.99 -11.04 -15.23
CA TRP A 312 16.12 -10.82 -13.80
C TRP A 312 16.98 -11.91 -13.16
N ASP A 313 17.81 -11.54 -12.18
CA ASP A 313 18.52 -12.47 -11.31
C ASP A 313 18.47 -12.02 -9.85
N GLY A 314 18.63 -12.97 -8.93
CA GLY A 314 18.65 -12.69 -7.49
C GLY A 314 19.28 -13.81 -6.67
N LEU A 315 20.27 -13.43 -5.85
CA LEU A 315 20.82 -14.26 -4.78
C LEU A 315 19.86 -14.26 -3.58
N VAL A 316 19.41 -15.43 -3.15
CA VAL A 316 18.55 -15.59 -1.96
C VAL A 316 19.18 -16.44 -0.88
N TRP A 317 18.97 -16.02 0.37
CA TRP A 317 19.30 -16.78 1.58
C TRP A 317 18.06 -17.56 2.03
N LEU A 318 18.21 -18.88 2.16
CA LEU A 318 17.13 -19.81 2.47
C LEU A 318 17.30 -20.34 3.90
N PRO A 319 16.52 -19.84 4.89
CA PRO A 319 16.66 -20.28 6.28
C PRO A 319 16.23 -21.75 6.46
N ALA A 320 16.89 -22.48 7.35
CA ALA A 320 16.48 -23.84 7.71
C ALA A 320 15.35 -23.84 8.77
N SER A 321 15.17 -22.73 9.50
CA SER A 321 14.09 -22.56 10.49
C SER A 321 13.66 -21.09 10.63
N PRO A 322 12.46 -20.78 11.18
CA PRO A 322 12.03 -19.39 11.43
C PRO A 322 13.02 -18.61 12.31
N THR A 323 13.67 -19.28 13.26
CA THR A 323 14.57 -18.68 14.26
C THR A 323 15.86 -18.14 13.64
N GLU A 324 16.34 -18.76 12.56
CA GLU A 324 17.54 -18.30 11.84
C GLU A 324 17.27 -16.98 11.11
N PHE A 325 16.07 -16.80 10.54
CA PHE A 325 15.69 -15.58 9.83
C PHE A 325 15.73 -14.34 10.73
N THR A 326 15.40 -14.50 12.03
CA THR A 326 15.54 -13.42 13.02
C THR A 326 16.98 -13.12 13.43
N SER A 327 17.96 -13.97 13.09
CA SER A 327 19.37 -13.79 13.49
C SER A 327 20.26 -13.15 12.42
N THR A 328 19.83 -13.12 11.15
CA THR A 328 20.62 -12.59 10.03
C THR A 328 20.39 -11.12 9.70
N VAL A 329 19.35 -10.47 10.26
CA VAL A 329 19.05 -9.04 9.98
C VAL A 329 19.47 -8.11 11.12
N LEU A 330 19.45 -8.56 12.38
CA LEU A 330 20.00 -7.81 13.52
C LEU A 330 20.67 -8.79 14.48
N GLY A 331 21.94 -8.54 14.82
CA GLY A 331 22.58 -9.19 15.96
C GLY A 331 21.80 -8.87 17.24
N PRO A 332 21.71 -9.80 18.21
CA PRO A 332 20.84 -9.62 19.37
C PRO A 332 21.25 -8.36 20.16
N PRO A 333 20.33 -7.40 20.38
CA PRO A 333 20.60 -6.31 21.31
C PRO A 333 20.86 -6.91 22.70
N PRO A 334 21.71 -6.27 23.53
CA PRO A 334 22.01 -6.76 24.87
C PRO A 334 20.70 -6.92 25.65
N ALA A 335 20.53 -8.08 26.29
CA ALA A 335 19.25 -8.54 26.85
C ALA A 335 18.57 -7.48 27.72
N THR A 336 17.65 -6.72 27.11
CA THR A 336 16.78 -5.81 27.83
C THR A 336 15.82 -6.64 28.67
N PRO A 337 15.68 -6.34 29.98
CA PRO A 337 14.80 -7.11 30.85
C PRO A 337 13.37 -7.03 30.28
N PHE A 338 12.69 -8.16 30.18
CA PHE A 338 11.35 -8.25 29.59
C PHE A 338 10.38 -7.29 30.29
N ILE A 339 10.08 -6.15 29.64
CA ILE A 339 9.10 -5.17 30.12
C ILE A 339 7.75 -5.60 29.56
N PRO A 340 6.76 -5.99 30.39
CA PRO A 340 5.45 -6.38 29.88
C PRO A 340 4.78 -5.24 29.09
N PRO A 341 4.06 -5.53 28.00
CA PRO A 341 3.47 -4.52 27.12
C PRO A 341 2.71 -3.41 27.86
N GLY A 342 1.87 -3.76 28.85
CA GLY A 342 1.13 -2.79 29.64
C GLY A 342 2.03 -1.86 30.49
N ARG A 343 3.18 -2.33 30.96
CA ARG A 343 4.16 -1.49 31.67
C ARG A 343 4.81 -0.48 30.73
N ALA A 344 5.22 -0.92 29.54
CA ALA A 344 5.80 -0.04 28.53
C ALA A 344 4.76 1.01 28.07
N PHE A 345 3.52 0.57 27.81
CA PHE A 345 2.41 1.42 27.38
C PHE A 345 2.06 2.50 28.42
N ILE A 346 1.79 2.12 29.68
CA ILE A 346 1.46 3.09 30.73
C ILE A 346 2.62 4.08 30.94
N THR A 347 3.88 3.62 30.88
CA THR A 347 5.05 4.50 31.01
C THR A 347 5.15 5.51 29.86
N LYS A 348 4.94 5.07 28.60
CA LYS A 348 5.01 5.93 27.41
C LYS A 348 3.85 6.91 27.32
N HIS A 349 2.64 6.49 27.68
CA HIS A 349 1.40 7.24 27.42
C HIS A 349 0.76 7.87 28.69
N ARG A 350 1.47 7.88 29.84
CA ARG A 350 0.93 8.31 31.15
C ARG A 350 0.12 9.61 31.12
N MET A 351 0.72 10.70 30.62
CA MET A 351 0.06 12.02 30.52
C MET A 351 -1.20 11.99 29.66
N ALA A 352 -1.18 11.25 28.55
CA ALA A 352 -2.34 11.10 27.69
C ALA A 352 -3.46 10.30 28.37
N LEU A 353 -3.12 9.27 29.15
CA LEU A 353 -4.08 8.49 29.93
C LEU A 353 -4.69 9.32 31.08
N GLU A 354 -3.90 10.11 31.80
CA GLU A 354 -4.40 10.99 32.87
C GLU A 354 -5.46 11.98 32.33
N ILE A 355 -5.19 12.59 31.17
CA ILE A 355 -6.07 13.60 30.55
C ILE A 355 -7.25 12.98 29.78
N ARG A 356 -7.04 11.85 29.07
CA ARG A 356 -7.97 11.34 28.04
C ARG A 356 -8.64 10.00 28.35
N LEU A 357 -8.38 9.32 29.47
CA LEU A 357 -9.13 8.09 29.83
C LEU A 357 -10.63 8.37 29.75
N GLY A 358 -11.33 7.60 28.92
CA GLY A 358 -12.71 7.87 28.51
C GLY A 358 -13.74 7.54 29.60
N VAL A 359 -14.55 6.51 29.37
CA VAL A 359 -15.53 6.07 30.37
C VAL A 359 -14.84 5.09 31.34
N LEU A 360 -14.57 5.54 32.57
CA LEU A 360 -13.92 4.71 33.60
C LEU A 360 -14.72 3.47 34.02
N ARG A 361 -16.05 3.51 33.95
CA ARG A 361 -16.91 2.49 34.57
C ARG A 361 -16.73 1.07 33.98
N PRO A 362 -16.65 0.86 32.64
CA PRO A 362 -16.26 -0.43 32.06
C PRO A 362 -14.85 -0.90 32.48
N ILE A 363 -13.86 -0.01 32.50
CA ILE A 363 -12.47 -0.32 32.85
C ILE A 363 -12.40 -0.81 34.31
N LEU A 364 -13.01 -0.08 35.23
CA LEU A 364 -13.08 -0.45 36.65
C LEU A 364 -13.81 -1.79 36.87
N LEU A 365 -14.88 -2.07 36.12
CA LEU A 365 -15.59 -3.34 36.20
C LEU A 365 -14.74 -4.54 35.74
N ARG A 366 -13.89 -4.37 34.72
CA ARG A 366 -12.95 -5.42 34.29
C ARG A 366 -11.86 -5.68 35.32
N LEU A 367 -11.25 -4.63 35.87
CA LEU A 367 -10.19 -4.74 36.86
C LEU A 367 -10.64 -5.35 38.19
N GLN A 368 -11.94 -5.26 38.50
CA GLN A 368 -12.56 -5.86 39.67
C GLN A 368 -13.09 -7.28 39.42
N GLN A 369 -12.91 -7.87 38.22
CA GLN A 369 -13.34 -9.26 38.01
C GLN A 369 -12.56 -10.20 38.95
N PRO A 370 -13.23 -11.17 39.64
CA PRO A 370 -12.59 -12.03 40.63
C PRO A 370 -11.35 -12.77 40.10
N ASP A 371 -11.37 -13.06 38.80
CA ASP A 371 -10.35 -13.79 38.06
C ASP A 371 -9.06 -12.97 37.84
N GLN A 372 -9.16 -11.63 37.89
CA GLN A 372 -8.04 -10.70 37.71
C GLN A 372 -7.58 -10.05 39.01
N GLY A 373 -8.51 -9.73 39.92
CA GLY A 373 -8.21 -9.26 41.29
C GLY A 373 -7.38 -7.98 41.37
N VAL A 374 -7.46 -7.08 40.37
CA VAL A 374 -6.61 -5.88 40.31
C VAL A 374 -7.13 -4.76 41.21
N LEU A 375 -8.46 -4.62 41.37
CA LEU A 375 -9.09 -3.67 42.28
C LEU A 375 -10.03 -4.38 43.25
N ILE A 376 -10.06 -3.93 44.51
CA ILE A 376 -11.12 -4.28 45.47
C ILE A 376 -12.24 -3.21 45.47
N ASP A 377 -13.39 -3.51 46.08
CA ASP A 377 -14.53 -2.59 46.11
C ASP A 377 -14.19 -1.25 46.77
N GLU A 378 -13.42 -1.26 47.85
CA GLU A 378 -12.98 -0.07 48.58
C GLU A 378 -12.13 0.85 47.70
N GLU A 379 -11.13 0.29 47.00
CA GLU A 379 -10.26 1.00 46.06
C GLU A 379 -11.05 1.58 44.87
N ARG A 380 -12.08 0.87 44.41
CA ARG A 380 -12.96 1.36 43.35
C ARG A 380 -13.82 2.53 43.84
N GLN A 381 -14.36 2.47 45.05
CA GLN A 381 -15.11 3.60 45.63
C GLN A 381 -14.19 4.79 45.92
N GLU A 382 -12.94 4.56 46.33
CA GLU A 382 -11.92 5.61 46.47
C GLU A 382 -11.73 6.37 45.14
N VAL A 383 -11.46 5.64 44.04
CA VAL A 383 -11.31 6.23 42.70
C VAL A 383 -12.57 6.98 42.27
N LEU A 384 -13.77 6.43 42.51
CA LEU A 384 -15.03 7.07 42.13
C LEU A 384 -15.43 8.26 43.02
N SER A 385 -14.88 8.37 44.23
CA SER A 385 -15.17 9.48 45.16
C SER A 385 -14.51 10.82 44.77
N LEU A 386 -13.52 10.79 43.89
CA LEU A 386 -12.80 11.99 43.44
C LEU A 386 -13.64 12.87 42.52
N THR A 387 -13.52 14.18 42.68
CA THR A 387 -14.45 15.18 42.11
C THR A 387 -14.29 15.46 40.62
N THR A 388 -13.15 15.15 40.00
CA THR A 388 -12.91 15.40 38.57
C THR A 388 -12.36 14.16 37.87
N LYS A 389 -12.74 13.94 36.61
CA LYS A 389 -12.30 12.77 35.82
C LYS A 389 -10.78 12.63 35.76
N THR A 390 -10.04 13.74 35.62
CA THR A 390 -8.57 13.72 35.59
C THR A 390 -7.98 13.17 36.90
N LEU A 391 -8.54 13.55 38.05
CA LEU A 391 -8.12 13.00 39.36
C LEU A 391 -8.49 11.52 39.49
N GLN A 392 -9.67 11.11 38.99
CA GLN A 392 -10.09 9.70 38.95
C GLN A 392 -9.13 8.86 38.08
N ASN A 393 -8.77 9.36 36.89
CA ASN A 393 -7.84 8.73 35.97
C ASN A 393 -6.44 8.59 36.59
N GLN A 394 -5.94 9.67 37.20
CA GLN A 394 -4.63 9.70 37.86
C GLN A 394 -4.56 8.71 39.03
N ALA A 395 -5.56 8.72 39.91
CA ALA A 395 -5.62 7.79 41.05
C ALA A 395 -5.66 6.32 40.59
N LEU A 396 -6.41 6.01 39.52
CA LEU A 396 -6.44 4.67 38.94
C LEU A 396 -5.07 4.27 38.36
N LEU A 397 -4.42 5.15 37.60
CA LEU A 397 -3.10 4.90 37.01
C LEU A 397 -2.03 4.69 38.08
N ASP A 398 -1.97 5.53 39.11
CA ASP A 398 -1.02 5.38 40.22
C ASP A 398 -1.25 4.09 41.00
N MET A 399 -2.51 3.69 41.19
CA MET A 399 -2.86 2.44 41.85
C MET A 399 -2.45 1.21 41.03
N VAL A 400 -2.72 1.21 39.72
CA VAL A 400 -2.30 0.17 38.77
C VAL A 400 -0.76 0.08 38.69
N ILE A 401 -0.06 1.22 38.68
CA ILE A 401 1.40 1.27 38.70
C ILE A 401 1.93 0.66 39.99
N ARG A 402 1.40 1.07 41.16
CA ARG A 402 1.77 0.60 42.50
C ARG A 402 1.56 -0.90 42.69
N LYS A 403 0.53 -1.50 42.08
CA LYS A 403 0.26 -2.95 42.10
C LYS A 403 1.16 -3.77 41.16
N GLY A 404 2.02 -3.12 40.38
CA GLY A 404 3.08 -3.77 39.61
C GLY A 404 2.65 -4.33 38.25
N ALA A 405 3.60 -4.99 37.57
CA ALA A 405 3.50 -5.23 36.13
C ALA A 405 2.30 -6.11 35.69
N ARG A 406 1.82 -7.02 36.55
CA ARG A 406 0.62 -7.83 36.25
C ARG A 406 -0.67 -6.98 36.25
N ALA A 407 -0.79 -6.03 37.18
CA ALA A 407 -1.90 -5.08 37.18
C ALA A 407 -1.86 -4.16 35.96
N GLN A 408 -0.65 -3.72 35.58
CA GLN A 408 -0.40 -2.87 34.41
C GLN A 408 -0.77 -3.59 33.09
N GLU A 409 -0.52 -4.89 32.99
CA GLU A 409 -0.92 -5.71 31.84
C GLU A 409 -2.44 -5.93 31.77
N HIS A 410 -3.10 -6.25 32.88
CA HIS A 410 -4.56 -6.36 32.92
C HIS A 410 -5.28 -5.02 32.66
N PHE A 411 -4.69 -3.89 33.09
CA PHE A 411 -5.17 -2.55 32.73
C PHE A 411 -5.04 -2.27 31.24
N TYR A 412 -3.92 -2.64 30.63
CA TYR A 412 -3.73 -2.53 29.18
C TYR A 412 -4.76 -3.38 28.40
N GLN A 413 -5.06 -4.60 28.86
CA GLN A 413 -6.11 -5.45 28.29
C GLN A 413 -7.51 -4.83 28.48
N ALA A 414 -7.82 -4.29 29.66
CA ALA A 414 -9.08 -3.60 29.92
C ALA A 414 -9.28 -2.35 29.03
N LEU A 415 -8.20 -1.62 28.72
CA LEU A 415 -8.25 -0.51 27.77
C LEU A 415 -8.51 -0.98 26.33
N ARG A 416 -7.87 -2.07 25.89
CA ARG A 416 -8.13 -2.67 24.56
C ARG A 416 -9.60 -3.03 24.38
N GLU A 417 -10.27 -3.53 25.41
CA GLU A 417 -11.68 -3.90 25.32
C GLU A 417 -12.65 -2.72 25.50
N ALA A 418 -12.28 -1.70 26.28
CA ALA A 418 -13.19 -0.64 26.69
C ALA A 418 -13.09 0.67 25.87
N ASP A 419 -11.92 1.00 25.31
CA ASP A 419 -11.69 2.27 24.59
C ASP A 419 -10.56 2.12 23.54
N HIS A 420 -10.92 1.54 22.40
CA HIS A 420 -9.98 1.22 21.31
C HIS A 420 -9.28 2.45 20.69
N CYS A 421 -9.83 3.66 20.91
CA CYS A 421 -9.30 4.92 20.38
C CYS A 421 -8.05 5.42 21.13
N LEU A 422 -7.86 5.04 22.40
CA LEU A 422 -6.74 5.52 23.22
C LEU A 422 -5.40 4.82 22.91
N LEU A 423 -5.44 3.74 22.12
CA LEU A 423 -4.28 2.94 21.74
C LEU A 423 -3.62 3.39 20.42
N LEU A 424 -4.27 4.32 19.69
CA LEU A 424 -3.93 4.69 18.31
C LEU A 424 -3.35 6.11 18.16
N TYR A 425 -2.84 6.70 19.26
CA TYR A 425 -2.24 8.03 19.26
C TYR A 425 -0.80 8.02 19.81
N ASP A 426 0.15 8.30 18.92
CA ASP A 426 1.51 8.70 19.26
C ASP A 426 1.70 10.18 18.88
N PRO A 427 1.40 11.16 19.76
CA PRO A 427 1.57 12.58 19.49
C PRO A 427 3.05 12.96 19.69
N GLY A 428 3.90 12.44 18.79
CA GLY A 428 5.35 12.51 18.88
C GLY A 428 6.00 13.75 18.24
N HIS A 429 5.25 14.67 17.65
CA HIS A 429 5.73 15.98 17.17
C HIS A 429 4.56 16.98 17.03
N LEU A 430 4.47 17.93 17.97
CA LEU A 430 4.02 19.30 17.74
C LEU A 430 4.33 20.10 19.03
N CYS A 431 5.27 21.04 18.93
CA CYS A 431 5.66 21.89 20.06
C CYS A 431 4.57 22.93 20.38
N SER A 432 4.43 23.20 21.68
CA SER A 432 4.12 24.50 22.30
C SER A 432 3.56 25.62 21.38
N ASP A 433 2.28 25.96 21.51
CA ASP A 433 1.86 26.99 22.49
C ASP A 433 0.32 27.17 22.54
N THR A 434 -0.19 27.68 23.66
CA THR A 434 -1.63 27.90 23.94
C THR A 434 -1.83 29.19 24.75
N PRO A 435 -3.05 29.72 24.91
CA PRO A 435 -4.16 29.91 23.96
C PRO A 435 -4.61 31.42 23.97
N PRO A 436 -5.83 31.80 23.51
CA PRO A 436 -6.97 31.81 24.45
C PRO A 436 -8.37 31.51 23.87
N THR A 437 -9.07 30.60 24.56
CA THR A 437 -10.43 30.78 25.15
C THR A 437 -11.57 31.44 24.34
N SER A 438 -12.65 30.68 24.05
CA SER A 438 -13.92 30.79 24.82
C SER A 438 -15.08 29.89 24.30
N ALA A 439 -15.96 29.51 25.25
CA ALA A 439 -17.39 29.13 25.20
C ALA A 439 -18.16 29.02 23.85
N SER A 440 -19.26 28.27 23.72
CA SER A 440 -19.93 27.20 24.50
C SER A 440 -21.09 26.65 23.64
N GLY A 441 -21.57 25.42 23.88
CA GLY A 441 -22.71 24.88 23.11
C GLY A 441 -23.12 23.47 23.55
N TYR A 442 -24.40 23.27 23.87
CA TYR A 442 -24.91 22.08 24.59
C TYR A 442 -25.64 21.05 23.70
N CYS A 443 -25.65 19.81 24.21
CA CYS A 443 -26.75 18.81 24.16
C CYS A 443 -26.96 17.83 22.98
N GLN A 444 -26.83 16.55 23.37
CA GLN A 444 -27.80 15.45 23.21
C GLN A 444 -28.09 14.83 21.82
N VAL A 445 -27.74 13.54 21.71
CA VAL A 445 -28.65 12.50 21.20
C VAL A 445 -28.59 11.28 22.14
N ASN A 446 -29.74 10.65 22.41
CA ASN A 446 -29.90 9.56 23.39
C ASN A 446 -29.60 8.17 22.80
N PHE A 447 -29.20 7.24 23.68
CA PHE A 447 -29.23 5.80 23.41
C PHE A 447 -30.66 5.25 23.40
N SER A 448 -30.94 4.32 22.48
CA SER A 448 -31.95 3.27 22.68
C SER A 448 -31.71 2.08 21.75
N VAL A 449 -31.25 0.96 22.30
CA VAL A 449 -31.49 -0.38 21.73
C VAL A 449 -31.83 -1.30 22.90
N SER A 450 -33.12 -1.63 23.03
CA SER A 450 -33.58 -2.59 24.04
C SER A 450 -33.53 -4.01 23.48
N SER A 451 -33.08 -4.92 24.35
CA SER A 451 -33.19 -6.37 24.26
C SER A 451 -34.50 -6.90 23.64
N CYS A 452 -34.38 -7.97 22.85
CA CYS A 452 -35.28 -9.12 22.97
C CYS A 452 -34.53 -10.42 22.65
N VAL A 453 -34.64 -11.41 23.54
CA VAL A 453 -33.99 -12.72 23.45
C VAL A 453 -35.01 -13.79 23.03
N ALA A 454 -34.55 -14.69 22.15
CA ALA A 454 -35.03 -16.04 21.81
C ALA A 454 -36.47 -16.51 22.15
N HIS A 455 -37.09 -17.22 21.20
CA HIS A 455 -37.61 -18.56 21.51
C HIS A 455 -37.67 -19.54 20.32
N LEU A 456 -37.53 -20.80 20.70
CA LEU A 456 -37.47 -22.08 19.96
C LEU A 456 -38.72 -22.49 19.13
N VAL A 457 -38.44 -23.31 18.09
CA VAL A 457 -39.11 -24.61 17.74
C VAL A 457 -40.41 -24.66 16.91
N THR A 458 -40.31 -25.44 15.81
CA THR A 458 -41.36 -26.06 14.93
C THR A 458 -42.36 -25.14 14.22
N VAL A 459 -42.84 -25.46 13.01
CA VAL A 459 -42.82 -26.73 12.22
C VAL A 459 -42.10 -26.55 10.89
#